data_AF-U6KZV0-F1
#
_entry.id   AF-U6KZV0-F1
#
_cell.length_a   1.000
_cell.length_b   1.000
_cell.length_c   1.000
_cell.angle_alpha   90.00
_cell.angle_beta   90.00
_cell.angle_gamma   90.00
#
_symmetry.space_group_name_H-M   'P 1'
#
loop_
_entity.id
_entity.type
_entity.pdbx_description
1 polymer ?
#
loop_
_entity_poly.entity_id
_entity_poly.type
_entity_poly.pdbx_seq_one_letter_code
_entity_poly.pdbx_strand_id
1 'polypeptide(L)'
;MQVLTATTAAPAAATLVAADGTGAAAATAAVAAAVRQGLGEVVPLQIVDLLEPPQLQRLICGSPSIDLQLLRSHTKYTGYAESDKQIKWFWRALESFSQTERQSFLRFVWGRSRLPPAQAAWDQEMEVALKAPAARVPRPQPAAAAAAAAAEEEAEQQQQEGNSPPTITTPANGEAARARFSPTPAADALLLQQLTDEMLPQSHTCFFQVDLPPYSSYSVLRRKLLYAVTEGIAIDADNTADAANWDLEGD
;
A
#
# COMPACT_ATOMS: atom_id res chain seq x y z
N MET A 1 -38.50 -11.05 59.27
CA MET A 1 -37.67 -9.97 59.87
C MET A 1 -36.23 -10.42 59.75
N GLN A 2 -35.28 -9.77 59.09
CA GLN A 2 -35.23 -8.54 58.31
C GLN A 2 -34.22 -8.77 57.19
N VAL A 3 -34.55 -8.24 56.02
CA VAL A 3 -33.71 -8.13 54.82
C VAL A 3 -32.76 -6.96 55.05
N LEU A 4 -31.45 -7.13 54.85
CA LEU A 4 -30.50 -6.02 54.77
C LEU A 4 -29.97 -5.91 53.34
N THR A 5 -30.31 -4.77 52.76
CA THR A 5 -30.17 -4.35 51.38
C THR A 5 -28.75 -3.90 51.07
N ALA A 6 -28.30 -4.21 49.85
CA ALA A 6 -27.13 -3.60 49.21
C ALA A 6 -27.38 -2.10 48.98
N THR A 7 -26.45 -1.25 49.42
CA THR A 7 -26.39 0.16 49.02
C THR A 7 -25.11 0.38 48.24
N THR A 8 -25.31 0.48 46.93
CA THR A 8 -24.43 1.09 45.94
C THR A 8 -24.29 2.59 46.25
N ALA A 9 -23.06 3.08 46.38
CA ALA A 9 -22.75 4.51 46.37
C ALA A 9 -21.78 4.79 45.20
N ALA A 10 -22.31 5.43 44.17
CA ALA A 10 -21.56 5.99 43.05
C ALA A 10 -20.81 7.27 43.49
N PRO A 11 -19.70 7.64 42.82
CA PRO A 11 -18.79 8.66 43.31
C PRO A 11 -19.36 10.08 43.14
N ALA A 12 -19.03 10.93 44.11
CA ALA A 12 -19.36 12.34 44.14
C ALA A 12 -18.75 13.08 42.95
N ALA A 13 -19.60 13.86 42.28
CA ALA A 13 -19.24 14.77 41.21
C ALA A 13 -18.19 15.79 41.68
N ALA A 14 -17.04 15.81 41.01
CA ALA A 14 -16.03 16.84 41.17
C ALA A 14 -16.57 18.17 40.61
N THR A 15 -16.77 19.13 41.50
CA THR A 15 -17.11 20.51 41.17
C THR A 15 -15.96 21.17 40.41
N LEU A 16 -16.25 21.60 39.18
CA LEU A 16 -15.40 22.40 38.32
C LEU A 16 -15.34 23.84 38.89
N VAL A 17 -14.18 24.23 39.44
CA VAL A 17 -13.85 25.63 39.77
C VAL A 17 -12.69 26.08 38.89
N ALA A 18 -12.78 27.34 38.46
CA ALA A 18 -12.16 27.93 37.27
C ALA A 18 -10.62 28.00 37.23
N ALA A 19 -10.13 27.81 36.01
CA ALA A 19 -9.06 28.53 35.31
C ALA A 19 -8.00 29.26 36.16
N ASP A 20 -6.93 28.53 36.47
CA ASP A 20 -5.56 29.06 36.45
C ASP A 20 -4.75 28.13 35.53
N GLY A 21 -3.67 28.63 34.91
CA GLY A 21 -2.81 27.85 33.99
C GLY A 21 -2.22 26.55 34.58
N THR A 22 -2.46 26.28 35.87
CA THR A 22 -2.14 25.07 36.61
C THR A 22 -3.07 23.88 36.33
N GLY A 23 -4.28 24.13 35.78
CA GLY A 23 -5.27 23.09 35.51
C GLY A 23 -4.86 22.11 34.41
N ALA A 24 -4.13 22.59 33.39
CA ALA A 24 -3.65 21.74 32.29
C ALA A 24 -2.53 20.78 32.77
N ALA A 25 -1.60 21.26 33.58
CA ALA A 25 -0.51 20.43 34.13
C ALA A 25 -1.04 19.33 35.06
N ALA A 26 -2.01 19.65 35.91
CA ALA A 26 -2.66 18.67 36.79
C ALA A 26 -3.46 17.62 35.99
N ALA A 27 -4.16 18.04 34.93
CA ALA A 27 -4.85 17.13 34.03
C ALA A 27 -3.87 16.19 33.28
N THR A 28 -2.75 16.72 32.79
CA THR A 28 -1.69 15.92 32.14
C THR A 28 -1.07 14.91 33.11
N ALA A 29 -0.83 15.30 34.37
CA ALA A 29 -0.29 14.41 35.40
C ALA A 29 -1.25 13.24 35.72
N ALA A 30 -2.55 13.50 35.79
CA ALA A 30 -3.56 12.46 36.01
C ALA A 30 -3.61 11.46 34.85
N VAL A 31 -3.54 11.94 33.60
CA VAL A 31 -3.48 11.08 32.40
C VAL A 31 -2.20 10.25 32.39
N ALA A 32 -1.04 10.86 32.68
CA ALA A 32 0.23 10.15 32.74
C ALA A 32 0.23 9.05 33.82
N ALA A 33 -0.38 9.30 34.98
CA ALA A 33 -0.52 8.31 36.04
C ALA A 33 -1.38 7.11 35.59
N ALA A 34 -2.50 7.36 34.90
CA ALA A 34 -3.35 6.31 34.35
C ALA A 34 -2.62 5.47 33.27
N VAL A 35 -1.87 6.13 32.37
CA VAL A 35 -1.04 5.45 31.36
C VAL A 35 0.04 4.58 32.03
N ARG A 36 0.72 5.11 33.05
CA ARG A 36 1.75 4.36 33.80
C ARG A 36 1.16 3.14 34.50
N GLN A 37 -0.04 3.28 35.09
CA GLN A 37 -0.74 2.17 35.72
C GLN A 37 -1.04 1.07 34.69
N GLY A 38 -1.66 1.41 33.55
CA GLY A 38 -1.97 0.45 32.50
C GLY A 38 -0.73 -0.22 31.90
N LEU A 39 0.36 0.54 31.70
CA LEU A 39 1.64 -0.03 31.24
C LEU A 39 2.18 -1.08 32.23
N GLY A 40 2.02 -0.83 33.53
CA GLY A 40 2.46 -1.74 34.61
C GLY A 40 1.70 -3.07 34.68
N GLU A 41 0.53 -3.17 34.05
CA GLU A 41 -0.23 -4.42 33.93
C GLU A 41 0.35 -5.35 32.85
N VAL A 42 1.09 -4.79 31.88
CA VAL A 42 1.65 -5.53 30.73
C VAL A 42 3.16 -5.73 30.86
N VAL A 43 3.87 -4.71 31.35
CA VAL A 43 5.34 -4.69 31.44
C VAL A 43 5.78 -4.27 32.84
N PRO A 44 6.76 -4.97 33.46
CA PRO A 44 7.29 -4.57 34.76
C PRO A 44 7.88 -3.15 34.73
N LEU A 45 7.31 -2.23 35.50
CA LEU A 45 7.71 -0.82 35.53
C LEU A 45 9.17 -0.62 35.96
N GLN A 46 9.74 -1.57 36.71
CA GLN A 46 11.14 -1.55 37.11
C GLN A 46 12.08 -1.56 35.89
N ILE A 47 11.68 -2.20 34.78
CA ILE A 47 12.47 -2.21 33.54
C ILE A 47 12.32 -0.86 32.81
N VAL A 48 11.13 -0.27 32.84
CA VAL A 48 10.85 1.04 32.25
C VAL A 48 11.65 2.13 32.95
N ASP A 49 11.72 2.07 34.29
CA ASP A 49 12.46 3.02 35.12
C ASP A 49 14.00 2.93 34.93
N LEU A 50 14.51 1.86 34.29
CA LEU A 50 15.94 1.71 33.94
C LEU A 50 16.30 2.35 32.60
N LEU A 51 15.31 2.75 31.78
CA LEU A 51 15.53 3.30 30.45
C LEU A 51 15.46 4.83 30.47
N GLU A 52 16.37 5.48 29.75
CA GLU A 52 16.23 6.92 29.50
C GLU A 52 15.06 7.17 28.53
N PRO A 53 14.39 8.34 28.61
CA PRO A 53 13.29 8.69 27.71
C PRO A 53 13.54 8.44 26.21
N PRO A 54 14.70 8.82 25.61
CA PRO A 54 14.97 8.52 24.20
C PRO A 54 15.17 7.03 23.91
N GLN A 55 15.62 6.25 24.90
CA GLN A 55 15.81 4.80 24.76
C GLN A 55 14.46 4.09 24.76
N LEU A 56 13.55 4.48 25.68
CA LEU A 56 12.17 3.98 25.72
C LEU A 56 11.42 4.34 24.43
N GLN A 57 11.56 5.58 23.95
CA GLN A 57 10.96 6.00 22.68
C GLN A 57 11.48 5.15 21.52
N ARG A 58 12.80 4.92 21.43
CA ARG A 58 13.37 4.08 20.36
C ARG A 58 12.92 2.62 20.47
N LEU A 59 12.73 2.10 21.68
CA LEU A 59 12.25 0.75 21.91
C LEU A 59 10.79 0.58 21.44
N ILE A 60 9.94 1.56 21.73
CA ILE A 60 8.50 1.50 21.42
C ILE A 60 8.24 1.92 19.96
N CYS A 61 8.77 3.07 19.56
CA CYS A 61 8.49 3.70 18.28
C CYS A 61 9.44 3.23 17.17
N GLY A 62 10.64 2.75 17.48
CA GLY A 62 11.68 2.42 16.49
C GLY A 62 12.57 3.61 16.10
N SER A 63 13.51 3.37 15.19
CA SER A 63 14.46 4.41 14.74
C SER A 63 13.78 5.42 13.80
N PRO A 64 13.99 6.74 13.99
CA PRO A 64 13.51 7.75 13.03
C PRO A 64 14.26 7.69 11.70
N SER A 65 15.51 7.18 11.70
CA SER A 65 16.29 6.98 10.48
C SER A 65 15.89 5.66 9.81
N ILE A 66 15.59 5.73 8.51
CA ILE A 66 15.18 4.59 7.69
C ILE A 66 16.43 4.08 6.99
N ASP A 67 16.90 2.92 7.43
CA ASP A 67 17.99 2.19 6.77
C ASP A 67 17.46 1.45 5.54
N LEU A 68 17.80 1.96 4.36
CA LEU A 68 17.37 1.39 3.08
C LEU A 68 18.04 0.04 2.78
N GLN A 69 19.23 -0.23 3.33
CA GLN A 69 19.89 -1.52 3.13
C GLN A 69 19.19 -2.61 3.94
N LEU A 70 18.84 -2.30 5.20
CA LEU A 70 18.04 -3.20 6.03
C LEU A 70 16.64 -3.44 5.43
N LEU A 71 15.98 -2.39 4.94
CA LEU A 71 14.70 -2.54 4.27
C LEU A 71 14.83 -3.41 3.01
N ARG A 72 15.89 -3.19 2.21
CA ARG A 72 16.15 -3.97 1.00
C ARG A 72 16.45 -5.44 1.29
N SER A 73 17.18 -5.77 2.37
CA SER A 73 17.43 -7.17 2.74
C SER A 73 16.18 -7.91 3.17
N HIS A 74 15.13 -7.18 3.60
CA HIS A 74 13.81 -7.71 3.94
C HIS A 74 12.74 -7.38 2.89
N THR A 75 13.14 -7.29 1.62
CA THR A 75 12.20 -7.07 0.50
C THR A 75 12.21 -8.25 -0.46
N LYS A 76 11.02 -8.79 -0.74
CA LYS A 76 10.77 -9.79 -1.78
C LYS A 76 10.13 -9.17 -3.02
N TYR A 77 10.34 -9.81 -4.17
CA TYR A 77 9.87 -9.34 -5.48
C TYR A 77 8.93 -10.35 -6.11
N THR A 78 7.74 -9.90 -6.54
CA THR A 78 6.75 -10.74 -7.22
C THR A 78 6.49 -10.22 -8.61
N GLY A 79 6.83 -11.02 -9.63
CA GLY A 79 6.74 -10.59 -11.04
C GLY A 79 7.87 -9.64 -11.48
N TYR A 80 8.83 -9.34 -10.60
CA TYR A 80 10.09 -8.67 -10.91
C TYR A 80 11.27 -9.54 -10.48
N ALA A 81 12.40 -9.41 -11.17
CA ALA A 81 13.70 -9.86 -10.68
C ALA A 81 14.44 -8.69 -10.02
N GLU A 82 15.30 -8.97 -9.03
CA GLU A 82 16.12 -7.93 -8.39
C GLU A 82 17.02 -7.19 -9.40
N SER A 83 17.41 -7.87 -10.49
CA SER A 83 18.22 -7.30 -11.57
C SER A 83 17.48 -6.31 -12.47
N ASP A 84 16.15 -6.24 -12.39
CA ASP A 84 15.33 -5.45 -13.30
C ASP A 84 15.58 -3.95 -13.16
N LYS A 85 15.45 -3.24 -14.27
CA LYS A 85 15.68 -1.79 -14.32
C LYS A 85 14.73 -1.05 -13.37
N GLN A 86 13.48 -1.49 -13.25
CA GLN A 86 12.48 -0.87 -12.38
C GLN A 86 12.83 -1.03 -10.89
N ILE A 87 13.32 -2.20 -10.47
CA ILE A 87 13.75 -2.43 -9.08
C ILE A 87 14.98 -1.59 -8.74
N LYS A 88 15.96 -1.53 -9.65
CA LYS A 88 17.13 -0.64 -9.49
C LYS A 88 16.71 0.84 -9.40
N TRP A 89 15.76 1.26 -10.23
CA TRP A 89 15.24 2.63 -10.22
C TRP A 89 14.42 2.93 -8.96
N PHE A 90 13.68 1.95 -8.45
CA PHE A 90 12.92 2.05 -7.20
C PHE A 90 13.84 2.34 -6.02
N TRP A 91 14.89 1.54 -5.82
CA TRP A 91 15.85 1.78 -4.74
C TRP A 91 16.62 3.09 -4.93
N ARG A 92 17.05 3.39 -6.15
CA ARG A 92 17.70 4.67 -6.46
C ARG A 92 16.77 5.87 -6.16
N ALA A 93 15.47 5.74 -6.39
CA ALA A 93 14.50 6.78 -6.07
C ALA A 93 14.40 6.98 -4.55
N LEU A 94 14.27 5.91 -3.77
CA LEU A 94 14.25 5.96 -2.30
C LEU A 94 15.55 6.52 -1.70
N GLU A 95 16.70 6.18 -2.28
CA GLU A 95 17.99 6.77 -1.90
C GLU A 95 18.01 8.28 -2.12
N SER A 96 17.34 8.75 -3.18
CA SER A 96 17.21 10.19 -3.49
C SER A 96 16.20 10.94 -2.62
N PHE A 97 15.40 10.24 -1.82
CA PHE A 97 14.40 10.84 -0.92
C PHE A 97 15.07 11.29 0.39
N SER A 98 14.55 12.39 0.94
CA SER A 98 14.83 12.86 2.28
C SER A 98 14.32 11.88 3.34
N GLN A 99 14.75 12.08 4.59
CA GLN A 99 14.36 11.19 5.68
C GLN A 99 12.85 11.20 5.92
N THR A 100 12.21 12.37 5.85
CA THR A 100 10.76 12.53 5.98
C THR A 100 10.02 11.83 4.84
N GLU A 101 10.49 11.96 3.60
CA GLU A 101 9.90 11.27 2.45
C GLU A 101 10.04 9.74 2.55
N ARG A 102 11.15 9.24 3.10
CA ARG A 102 11.33 7.80 3.37
C ARG A 102 10.38 7.29 4.46
N GLN A 103 10.13 8.10 5.50
CA GLN A 103 9.13 7.77 6.52
C GLN A 103 7.72 7.78 5.92
N SER A 104 7.39 8.78 5.10
CA SER A 104 6.12 8.81 4.35
C SER A 104 5.98 7.62 3.42
N PHE A 105 7.07 7.19 2.78
CA PHE A 105 7.06 5.97 1.96
C PHE A 105 6.73 4.74 2.81
N LEU A 106 7.33 4.63 3.99
CA LEU A 106 7.03 3.53 4.89
C LEU A 106 5.58 3.56 5.38
N ARG A 107 5.01 4.74 5.65
CA ARG A 107 3.57 4.87 5.93
C ARG A 107 2.71 4.44 4.75
N PHE A 108 3.10 4.85 3.54
CA PHE A 108 2.40 4.48 2.33
C PHE A 108 2.33 2.96 2.14
N VAL A 109 3.40 2.21 2.41
CA VAL A 109 3.46 0.75 2.16
C VAL A 109 3.14 -0.10 3.39
N TRP A 110 3.43 0.38 4.60
CA TRP A 110 3.33 -0.38 5.85
C TRP A 110 2.36 0.24 6.87
N GLY A 111 1.88 1.47 6.65
CA GLY A 111 1.11 2.19 7.68
C GLY A 111 1.92 2.53 8.94
N ARG A 112 3.26 2.41 8.88
CA ARG A 112 4.18 2.74 9.98
C ARG A 112 5.24 3.69 9.47
N SER A 113 5.66 4.65 10.30
CA SER A 113 6.68 5.63 9.96
C SER A 113 8.12 5.20 10.28
N ARG A 114 8.30 4.07 10.97
CA ARG A 114 9.60 3.61 11.50
C ARG A 114 9.80 2.12 11.28
N LEU A 115 11.04 1.73 10.98
CA LEU A 115 11.42 0.32 10.88
C LEU A 115 11.51 -0.32 12.27
N PRO A 116 11.15 -1.60 12.42
CA PRO A 116 11.56 -2.39 13.56
C PRO A 116 13.08 -2.33 13.71
N PRO A 117 13.58 -2.37 14.96
CA PRO A 117 15.01 -2.40 15.16
C PRO A 117 15.61 -3.68 14.56
N ALA A 118 16.87 -3.63 14.12
CA ALA A 118 17.50 -4.68 13.32
C ALA A 118 17.53 -6.09 13.97
N GLN A 119 17.38 -6.15 15.30
CA GLN A 119 17.34 -7.39 16.09
C GLN A 119 15.91 -7.91 16.35
N ALA A 120 14.88 -7.18 15.92
CA ALA A 120 13.50 -7.59 16.09
C ALA A 120 13.15 -8.69 15.09
N ALA A 121 12.18 -9.54 15.46
CA ALA A 121 11.61 -10.50 14.54
C ALA A 121 10.89 -9.75 13.41
N TRP A 122 11.37 -9.92 12.18
CA TRP A 122 10.67 -9.47 10.98
C TRP A 122 9.59 -10.51 10.66
N ASP A 123 8.42 -10.36 11.28
CA ASP A 123 7.29 -11.27 11.07
C ASP A 123 6.78 -11.23 9.61
N GLN A 124 7.08 -10.16 8.88
CA GLN A 124 6.66 -9.95 7.51
C GLN A 124 7.69 -9.14 6.70
N GLU A 125 8.02 -9.63 5.51
CA GLU A 125 8.87 -8.95 4.53
C GLU A 125 8.08 -7.99 3.67
N MET A 126 8.73 -6.91 3.22
CA MET A 126 8.15 -5.99 2.24
C MET A 126 8.02 -6.67 0.89
N GLU A 127 6.90 -6.49 0.20
CA GLU A 127 6.71 -7.02 -1.16
C GLU A 127 6.64 -5.91 -2.20
N VAL A 128 7.46 -6.00 -3.25
CA VAL A 128 7.32 -5.18 -4.46
C VAL A 128 6.79 -6.06 -5.59
N ALA A 129 5.52 -5.84 -5.95
CA ALA A 129 4.82 -6.64 -6.96
C ALA A 129 4.71 -5.89 -8.29
N LEU A 130 4.78 -6.61 -9.41
CA LEU A 130 4.50 -6.07 -10.74
C LEU A 130 3.02 -5.71 -10.86
N LYS A 131 2.73 -4.42 -11.08
CA LYS A 131 1.40 -3.97 -11.47
C LYS A 131 1.22 -4.16 -12.97
N ALA A 132 0.63 -5.28 -13.37
CA ALA A 132 0.27 -5.49 -14.76
C ALA A 132 -0.76 -4.43 -15.21
N PRO A 133 -0.61 -3.82 -16.40
CA PRO A 133 -1.69 -3.04 -16.98
C PRO A 133 -2.89 -3.99 -17.14
N ALA A 134 -4.07 -3.54 -16.76
CA ALA A 134 -5.29 -4.32 -16.98
C ALA A 134 -5.49 -4.48 -18.50
N ALA A 135 -4.90 -5.52 -19.08
CA ALA A 135 -5.25 -5.95 -20.42
C ALA A 135 -6.75 -6.18 -20.38
N ARG A 136 -7.48 -5.46 -21.24
CA ARG A 136 -8.92 -5.65 -21.41
C ARG A 136 -9.10 -7.08 -21.91
N VAL A 137 -9.22 -8.06 -21.02
CA VAL A 137 -9.55 -9.43 -21.41
C VAL A 137 -10.89 -9.31 -22.12
N PRO A 138 -10.97 -9.60 -23.43
CA PRO A 138 -12.26 -9.69 -24.08
C PRO A 138 -13.00 -10.77 -23.29
N ARG A 139 -14.08 -10.38 -22.62
CA ARG A 139 -14.97 -11.33 -21.95
C ARG A 139 -15.26 -12.40 -23.01
N PRO A 140 -14.92 -13.69 -22.80
CA PRO A 140 -15.23 -14.70 -23.78
C PRO A 140 -16.74 -14.63 -24.00
N GLN A 141 -17.15 -14.16 -25.18
CA GLN A 141 -18.55 -14.18 -25.54
C GLN A 141 -18.94 -15.66 -25.58
N PRO A 142 -20.00 -16.08 -24.87
CA PRO A 142 -20.41 -17.48 -24.81
C PRO A 142 -20.73 -18.09 -26.19
N ALA A 143 -20.81 -17.26 -27.25
CA ALA A 143 -20.96 -17.71 -28.63
C ALA A 143 -19.71 -18.38 -29.22
N ALA A 144 -18.49 -18.07 -28.77
CA ALA A 144 -17.27 -18.65 -29.34
C ALA A 144 -16.91 -20.03 -28.77
N ALA A 145 -17.42 -20.39 -27.58
CA ALA A 145 -17.25 -21.72 -27.00
C ALA A 145 -18.25 -22.75 -27.59
N ALA A 146 -19.39 -22.29 -28.10
CA ALA A 146 -20.37 -23.16 -28.77
C ALA A 146 -19.93 -23.55 -30.20
N ALA A 147 -19.12 -22.73 -30.87
CA ALA A 147 -18.65 -23.01 -32.23
C ALA A 147 -17.48 -24.00 -32.30
N ALA A 148 -16.77 -24.23 -31.19
CA ALA A 148 -15.64 -25.18 -31.13
C ALA A 148 -16.08 -26.64 -30.84
N ALA A 149 -17.32 -26.85 -30.38
CA ALA A 149 -17.85 -28.19 -30.06
C ALA A 149 -18.69 -28.82 -31.20
N ALA A 150 -18.97 -28.07 -32.27
CA ALA A 150 -19.80 -28.54 -33.39
C ALA A 150 -18.98 -28.94 -34.65
N ALA A 151 -17.65 -28.87 -34.59
CA ALA A 151 -16.77 -29.10 -35.76
C ALA A 151 -16.19 -30.52 -35.86
N GLU A 152 -16.50 -31.42 -34.93
CA GLU A 152 -15.99 -32.81 -34.94
C GLU A 152 -17.04 -33.88 -35.32
N GLU A 153 -18.29 -33.50 -35.65
CA GLU A 153 -19.36 -34.48 -35.94
C GLU A 153 -19.92 -34.44 -37.39
N GLU A 154 -19.42 -33.59 -38.29
CA GLU A 154 -19.94 -33.46 -39.67
C GLU A 154 -19.04 -34.06 -40.78
N ALA A 155 -18.08 -34.93 -40.43
CA ALA A 155 -17.19 -35.54 -41.43
C ALA A 155 -17.73 -36.82 -42.12
N GLU A 156 -18.90 -37.35 -41.75
CA GLU A 156 -19.29 -38.71 -42.21
C GLU A 156 -20.73 -38.87 -42.75
N GLN A 157 -21.38 -37.83 -43.29
CA GLN A 157 -22.63 -38.03 -44.03
C GLN A 157 -22.70 -37.20 -45.33
N GLN A 158 -22.53 -37.93 -46.45
CA GLN A 158 -23.27 -37.79 -47.70
C GLN A 158 -22.90 -36.53 -48.53
N GLN A 159 -22.08 -36.61 -49.60
CA GLN A 159 -22.46 -37.12 -50.92
C GLN A 159 -23.97 -37.05 -51.20
N GLN A 160 -24.36 -36.11 -52.10
CA GLN A 160 -25.68 -35.83 -52.73
C GLN A 160 -26.32 -34.52 -52.21
N GLU A 161 -26.85 -33.59 -53.00
CA GLU A 161 -26.87 -33.29 -54.43
C GLU A 161 -27.33 -31.82 -54.56
N GLY A 162 -27.07 -31.15 -55.68
CA GLY A 162 -27.12 -29.68 -55.79
C GLY A 162 -28.48 -29.01 -55.71
N ASN A 163 -28.48 -27.72 -55.34
CA ASN A 163 -29.16 -26.60 -56.03
C ASN A 163 -28.83 -25.28 -55.29
N SER A 164 -28.27 -24.28 -55.98
CA SER A 164 -27.79 -23.01 -55.40
C SER A 164 -28.84 -21.88 -55.44
N PRO A 165 -28.85 -20.96 -54.46
CA PRO A 165 -29.30 -19.57 -54.65
C PRO A 165 -28.10 -18.58 -54.64
N PRO A 166 -28.26 -17.34 -55.14
CA PRO A 166 -27.16 -16.55 -55.70
C PRO A 166 -26.15 -16.08 -54.65
N THR A 167 -24.88 -16.30 -54.96
CA THR A 167 -23.73 -15.78 -54.22
C THR A 167 -23.70 -14.25 -54.30
N ILE A 168 -23.92 -13.57 -53.16
CA ILE A 168 -23.44 -12.20 -52.99
C ILE A 168 -21.91 -12.27 -52.99
N THR A 169 -21.30 -11.92 -54.12
CA THR A 169 -19.85 -11.71 -54.21
C THR A 169 -19.53 -10.46 -53.40
N THR A 170 -19.03 -10.66 -52.18
CA THR A 170 -18.35 -9.61 -51.42
C THR A 170 -17.17 -9.14 -52.28
N PRO A 171 -17.09 -7.84 -52.69
CA PRO A 171 -15.92 -7.38 -53.42
C PRO A 171 -14.67 -7.59 -52.54
N ALA A 172 -13.54 -7.90 -53.16
CA ALA A 172 -12.24 -8.25 -52.58
C ALA A 172 -11.62 -7.19 -51.62
N ASN A 173 -12.41 -6.21 -51.17
CA ASN A 173 -11.99 -5.11 -50.31
C ASN A 173 -12.08 -5.42 -48.81
N GLY A 174 -12.57 -6.60 -48.42
CA GLY A 174 -12.67 -7.02 -47.02
C GLY A 174 -11.30 -7.21 -46.34
N GLU A 175 -10.31 -7.74 -47.06
CA GLU A 175 -8.93 -7.86 -46.57
C GLU A 175 -8.21 -6.51 -46.51
N ALA A 176 -8.47 -5.61 -47.46
CA ALA A 176 -7.91 -4.26 -47.45
C ALA A 176 -8.43 -3.41 -46.27
N ALA A 177 -9.68 -3.62 -45.84
CA ALA A 177 -10.22 -2.98 -44.64
C ALA A 177 -9.64 -3.58 -43.35
N ARG A 178 -9.43 -4.91 -43.30
CA ARG A 178 -8.79 -5.62 -42.17
C ARG A 178 -7.32 -5.24 -42.00
N ALA A 179 -6.58 -5.08 -43.09
CA ALA A 179 -5.17 -4.68 -43.05
C ALA A 179 -4.97 -3.23 -42.57
N ARG A 180 -5.94 -2.33 -42.86
CA ARG A 180 -5.92 -0.92 -42.38
C ARG A 180 -6.20 -0.79 -40.88
N PHE A 181 -6.80 -1.80 -40.27
CA PHE A 181 -7.17 -1.84 -38.85
C PHE A 181 -6.44 -2.96 -38.08
N SER A 182 -5.32 -3.46 -38.60
CA SER A 182 -4.41 -4.30 -37.82
C SER A 182 -3.43 -3.39 -37.09
N PRO A 183 -3.62 -3.09 -35.79
CA PRO A 183 -2.56 -2.45 -35.03
C PRO A 183 -1.33 -3.35 -35.06
N THR A 184 -0.18 -2.75 -35.33
CA THR A 184 1.10 -3.48 -35.28
C THR A 184 1.44 -3.73 -33.81
N PRO A 185 2.03 -4.90 -33.46
CA PRO A 185 2.37 -5.22 -32.07
C PRO A 185 3.30 -4.18 -31.42
N ALA A 186 4.08 -3.44 -32.22
CA ALA A 186 4.89 -2.31 -31.75
C ALA A 186 4.06 -1.07 -31.34
N ALA A 187 2.98 -0.77 -32.06
CA ALA A 187 2.09 0.35 -31.73
C ALA A 187 1.30 0.06 -30.44
N ASP A 188 0.84 -1.19 -30.27
CA ASP A 188 0.18 -1.64 -29.05
C ASP A 188 1.13 -1.65 -27.85
N ALA A 189 2.40 -2.03 -28.03
CA ALA A 189 3.41 -1.98 -26.98
C ALA A 189 3.71 -0.53 -26.52
N LEU A 190 3.78 0.42 -27.45
CA LEU A 190 3.96 1.83 -27.13
C LEU A 190 2.76 2.41 -26.39
N LEU A 191 1.54 2.06 -26.82
CA LEU A 191 0.31 2.49 -26.15
C LEU A 191 0.24 1.93 -24.71
N LEU A 192 0.54 0.63 -24.54
CA LEU A 192 0.60 0.01 -23.21
C LEU A 192 1.65 0.66 -22.32
N GLN A 193 2.82 0.99 -22.86
CA GLN A 193 3.86 1.67 -22.11
C GLN A 193 3.39 3.07 -21.65
N GLN A 194 2.74 3.84 -22.52
CA GLN A 194 2.15 5.14 -22.15
C GLN A 194 1.08 4.99 -21.06
N LEU A 195 0.24 3.98 -21.15
CA LEU A 195 -0.76 3.68 -20.12
C LEU A 195 -0.11 3.36 -18.77
N THR A 196 0.95 2.54 -18.77
CA THR A 196 1.67 2.20 -17.52
C THR A 196 2.37 3.40 -16.90
N ASP A 197 2.84 4.35 -17.71
CA ASP A 197 3.47 5.58 -17.22
C ASP A 197 2.49 6.53 -16.55
N GLU A 198 1.20 6.45 -16.91
CA GLU A 198 0.16 7.23 -16.25
C GLU A 198 -0.31 6.63 -14.94
N MET A 199 -0.20 5.30 -14.78
CA MET A 199 -0.60 4.60 -13.55
C MET A 199 0.25 5.05 -12.34
N LEU A 200 -0.40 5.24 -11.20
CA LEU A 200 0.27 5.42 -9.92
C LEU A 200 0.62 4.06 -9.30
N PRO A 201 1.71 3.99 -8.51
CA PRO A 201 1.93 2.82 -7.69
C PRO A 201 0.82 2.74 -6.64
N GLN A 202 0.46 1.52 -6.27
CA GLN A 202 -0.60 1.26 -5.30
C GLN A 202 -0.01 0.47 -4.15
N SER A 203 -0.37 0.81 -2.91
CA SER A 203 0.03 0.06 -1.74
C SER A 203 -1.12 -0.73 -1.14
N HIS A 204 -0.76 -1.81 -0.45
CA HIS A 204 -1.66 -2.60 0.39
C HIS A 204 -1.02 -2.69 1.76
N THR A 205 -1.37 -1.77 2.65
CA THR A 205 -0.73 -1.61 3.98
C THR A 205 -0.88 -2.86 4.85
N CYS A 206 -2.03 -3.55 4.77
CA CYS A 206 -2.28 -4.80 5.48
C CYS A 206 -1.29 -5.92 5.12
N PHE A 207 -0.71 -5.88 3.91
CA PHE A 207 0.16 -6.93 3.38
C PHE A 207 1.61 -6.46 3.18
N PHE A 208 1.94 -5.26 3.64
CA PHE A 208 3.24 -4.63 3.44
C PHE A 208 3.72 -4.72 1.97
N GLN A 209 2.79 -4.47 1.04
CA GLN A 209 3.00 -4.66 -0.39
C GLN A 209 2.84 -3.36 -1.16
N VAL A 210 3.70 -3.13 -2.16
CA VAL A 210 3.55 -2.09 -3.16
C VAL A 210 3.53 -2.67 -4.57
N ASP A 211 2.48 -2.34 -5.31
CA ASP A 211 2.32 -2.67 -6.72
C ASP A 211 2.97 -1.57 -7.57
N LEU A 212 4.06 -1.92 -8.24
CA LEU A 212 4.86 -1.01 -9.05
C LEU A 212 4.60 -1.26 -10.56
N PRO A 213 4.04 -0.28 -11.29
CA PRO A 213 3.93 -0.35 -12.75
C PRO A 213 5.31 -0.45 -13.43
N PRO A 214 5.40 -1.10 -14.60
CA PRO A 214 6.64 -1.22 -15.36
C PRO A 214 6.97 0.08 -16.10
N TYR A 215 7.31 1.13 -15.36
CA TYR A 215 7.58 2.47 -15.90
C TYR A 215 8.65 2.46 -16.99
N SER A 216 8.52 3.37 -17.95
CA SER A 216 9.42 3.50 -19.09
C SER A 216 10.80 4.04 -18.70
N SER A 217 10.85 4.88 -17.66
CA SER A 217 12.06 5.60 -17.25
C SER A 217 12.12 5.89 -15.75
N TYR A 218 13.35 6.11 -15.24
CA TYR A 218 13.61 6.49 -13.86
C TYR A 218 12.87 7.77 -13.43
N SER A 219 12.80 8.78 -14.31
CA SER A 219 12.18 10.07 -13.99
C SER A 219 10.66 9.96 -13.83
N VAL A 220 10.01 9.07 -14.59
CA VAL A 220 8.58 8.75 -14.42
C VAL A 220 8.37 8.02 -13.10
N LEU A 221 9.14 6.96 -12.84
CA LEU A 221 9.03 6.17 -11.61
C LEU A 221 9.22 7.06 -10.37
N ARG A 222 10.32 7.82 -10.30
CA ARG A 222 10.60 8.68 -9.14
C ARG A 222 9.48 9.68 -8.89
N ARG A 223 8.99 10.33 -9.95
CA ARG A 223 7.92 11.33 -9.86
C ARG A 223 6.60 10.73 -9.42
N LYS A 224 6.18 9.60 -10.00
CA LYS A 224 4.92 8.92 -9.66
C LYS A 224 4.99 8.28 -8.26
N LEU A 225 6.15 7.73 -7.88
CA LEU A 225 6.38 7.22 -6.54
C LEU A 225 6.34 8.33 -5.49
N LEU A 226 7.06 9.43 -5.71
CA LEU A 226 7.04 10.56 -4.77
C LEU A 226 5.64 11.13 -4.63
N TYR A 227 4.94 11.34 -5.74
CA TYR A 227 3.56 11.82 -5.72
C TYR A 227 2.63 10.88 -4.94
N ALA A 228 2.72 9.57 -5.16
CA ALA A 228 1.91 8.59 -4.43
C ALA A 228 2.25 8.56 -2.93
N VAL A 229 3.50 8.82 -2.56
CA VAL A 229 3.94 8.87 -1.16
C VAL A 229 3.48 10.14 -0.45
N THR A 230 3.46 11.29 -1.15
CA THR A 230 3.09 12.58 -0.55
C THR A 230 1.58 12.81 -0.54
N GLU A 231 0.89 12.39 -1.60
CA GLU A 231 -0.56 12.57 -1.77
C GLU A 231 -1.36 11.31 -1.44
N GLY A 232 -0.69 10.17 -1.22
CA GLY A 232 -1.31 8.94 -0.79
C GLY A 232 -1.87 9.11 0.61
N ILE A 233 -3.15 9.45 0.69
CA ILE A 233 -3.90 9.63 1.94
C ILE A 233 -4.09 8.25 2.60
N ALA A 234 -3.03 7.70 3.18
CA ALA A 234 -3.20 6.94 4.41
C ALA A 234 -3.47 7.99 5.49
N ILE A 235 -4.73 8.07 5.92
CA ILE A 235 -5.19 8.89 7.03
C ILE A 235 -4.17 8.81 8.16
N ASP A 236 -3.44 9.89 8.48
CA ASP A 236 -2.81 10.08 9.81
C ASP A 236 -2.35 11.52 10.06
N ALA A 237 -2.68 12.01 11.26
CA ALA A 237 -2.28 13.28 11.85
C ALA A 237 -0.97 13.14 12.68
N ASP A 238 -0.13 12.17 12.35
CA ASP A 238 1.09 11.85 13.11
C ASP A 238 2.29 12.73 12.71
N ASN A 239 2.34 13.24 11.47
CA ASN A 239 3.36 14.20 11.04
C ASN A 239 3.28 15.56 11.77
N THR A 240 2.14 15.88 12.39
CA THR A 240 2.02 17.06 13.26
C THR A 240 2.68 16.88 14.61
N ALA A 241 2.91 15.65 15.08
CA ALA A 241 3.53 15.39 16.38
C ALA A 241 5.06 15.58 16.38
N ASP A 242 5.74 15.28 15.28
CA ASP A 242 7.18 15.54 15.12
C ASP A 242 7.48 17.04 14.86
N ALA A 243 6.47 17.83 14.45
CA ALA A 243 6.57 19.28 14.28
C ALA A 243 6.20 20.08 15.54
N ALA A 244 5.64 19.41 16.56
CA ALA A 244 5.47 20.01 17.87
C ALA A 244 6.85 20.11 18.52
N ASN A 245 7.45 21.29 18.44
CA ASN A 245 8.66 21.64 19.16
C ASN A 245 8.39 21.54 20.67
N TRP A 246 8.69 20.40 21.27
CA TRP A 246 8.52 20.14 22.70
C TRP A 246 9.53 20.90 23.59
N ASP A 247 10.46 21.66 22.98
CA ASP A 247 11.57 22.32 23.66
C ASP A 247 11.37 23.82 23.93
N LEU A 248 10.15 24.35 23.93
CA LEU A 248 9.91 25.74 24.33
C LEU A 248 8.79 25.84 25.36
N GLU A 249 9.16 25.74 26.63
CA GLU A 249 8.63 26.58 27.73
C GLU A 249 9.48 26.32 28.99
N GLY A 250 10.51 27.13 29.17
CA GLY A 250 11.42 27.07 30.32
C GLY A 250 12.38 28.24 30.34
N ASP A 251 11.87 29.43 30.68
CA ASP A 251 12.59 30.47 31.42
C ASP A 251 11.62 31.16 32.38
#